data_AF-A0A7W2U114-F1
#
_entry.id   AF-A0A7W2U114-F1
#
_cell.length_a   1.000
_cell.length_b   1.000
_cell.length_c   1.000
_cell.angle_alpha   90.00
_cell.angle_beta   90.00
_cell.angle_gamma   90.00
#
_symmetry.space_group_name_H-M   'P 1'
#
loop_
_entity.id
_entity.type
_entity.pdbx_description
1 polymer ?
#
loop_
_entity_poly.entity_id
_entity_poly.type
_entity_poly.pdbx_seq_one_letter_code
_entity_poly.pdbx_strand_id
1 'polypeptide(L)'
;MSKESDKIKLAGENENPINSQTTSALLNTEQETQADSSAELSDDTWAELRQDWQSQPYQKVDVQALLTQTRKRTFWAKFLLAINILATMAFIVVVIVLWMNNSQDKATISYLTFATIGSVVFVYYEIKIRLKAWKQISASPDLAIKNAIKGIESSINYIRLTKFSCWFLIPAGSWYVIEMAKQNDKSIWFGLIIMNVSVGVMWGITHLFHRKRKMELDKLISSLSEHDTE
;
A
#
# COMPACT_ATOMS: atom_id res chain seq x y z
N MET A 1 35.71 -55.13 25.54
CA MET A 1 37.17 -55.08 25.29
C MET A 1 37.43 -53.84 24.45
N SER A 2 38.28 -52.90 24.80
CA SER A 2 39.18 -52.71 25.94
C SER A 2 39.38 -51.21 26.11
N LYS A 3 39.47 -50.76 27.36
CA LYS A 3 40.01 -49.44 27.71
C LYS A 3 41.47 -49.38 27.25
N GLU A 4 41.93 -48.22 26.80
CA GLU A 4 43.35 -47.91 26.84
C GLU A 4 43.52 -46.48 27.35
N SER A 5 44.48 -46.36 28.26
CA SER A 5 44.68 -45.28 29.20
C SER A 5 46.09 -44.82 28.98
N ASP A 6 46.34 -43.51 28.83
CA ASP A 6 47.68 -42.97 28.96
C ASP A 6 47.72 -41.96 30.10
N LYS A 7 48.28 -42.43 31.23
CA LYS A 7 49.03 -41.61 32.19
C LYS A 7 50.41 -41.34 31.55
N ILE A 8 51.09 -40.23 31.81
CA ILE A 8 52.13 -40.03 32.85
C ILE A 8 52.76 -38.67 32.44
N LYS A 9 53.01 -37.66 33.31
CA LYS A 9 54.18 -37.58 34.20
C LYS A 9 54.07 -36.37 35.15
N LEU A 10 54.21 -36.63 36.45
CA LEU A 10 54.60 -35.66 37.48
C LEU A 10 56.13 -35.52 37.51
N ALA A 11 56.61 -34.30 37.81
CA ALA A 11 57.76 -33.93 38.65
C ALA A 11 58.10 -32.45 38.34
N GLY A 12 58.35 -31.52 39.26
CA GLY A 12 58.43 -31.57 40.72
C GLY A 12 58.66 -30.13 41.24
N GLU A 13 58.14 -29.89 42.43
CA GLU A 13 58.70 -29.11 43.56
C GLU A 13 59.78 -28.05 43.31
N ASN A 14 59.52 -26.80 43.71
CA ASN A 14 60.27 -26.18 44.81
C ASN A 14 59.55 -24.93 45.36
N GLU A 15 59.38 -24.89 46.68
CA GLU A 15 58.79 -23.81 47.48
C GLU A 15 59.81 -22.69 47.72
N ASN A 16 59.37 -21.43 47.85
CA ASN A 16 59.52 -20.61 49.08
C ASN A 16 59.01 -19.16 48.93
N PRO A 17 58.73 -18.43 50.03
CA PRO A 17 57.45 -17.75 50.21
C PRO A 17 57.61 -16.29 50.70
N ILE A 18 57.07 -15.27 50.02
CA ILE A 18 57.18 -13.90 50.55
C ILE A 18 55.88 -13.10 50.39
N ASN A 19 55.32 -12.83 51.57
CA ASN A 19 54.61 -11.61 52.01
C ASN A 19 53.07 -11.58 51.99
N SER A 20 52.51 -12.18 53.03
CA SER A 20 51.16 -12.07 53.58
C SER A 20 50.85 -10.72 54.27
N GLN A 21 51.35 -9.59 53.74
CA GLN A 21 51.05 -8.25 54.27
C GLN A 21 50.53 -7.24 53.24
N THR A 22 50.59 -7.55 51.94
CA THR A 22 50.08 -6.63 50.90
C THR A 22 48.60 -6.85 50.58
N THR A 23 48.06 -8.03 50.89
CA THR A 23 46.64 -8.37 50.60
C THR A 23 45.65 -7.67 51.54
N SER A 24 46.07 -7.29 52.75
CA SER A 24 45.21 -6.64 53.74
C SER A 24 45.02 -5.13 53.51
N ALA A 25 45.86 -4.52 52.68
CA ALA A 25 45.81 -3.07 52.38
C ALA A 25 45.09 -2.73 51.08
N LEU A 26 44.84 -3.72 50.20
CA LEU A 26 43.99 -3.55 49.02
C LEU A 26 42.52 -3.95 49.26
N LEU A 27 42.22 -4.62 50.39
CA LEU A 27 40.85 -5.01 50.76
C LEU A 27 40.04 -3.93 51.49
N ASN A 28 40.64 -2.77 51.83
CA ASN A 28 39.95 -1.66 52.51
C ASN A 28 39.76 -0.41 51.66
N THR A 29 40.10 -0.45 50.36
CA THR A 29 39.90 0.68 49.41
C THR A 29 39.03 0.28 48.20
N GLU A 30 38.39 -0.87 48.25
CA GLU A 30 37.34 -1.30 47.30
C GLU A 30 35.98 -1.49 48.00
N GLN A 31 35.72 -0.72 49.06
CA GLN A 31 34.43 -0.74 49.77
C GLN A 31 33.54 0.49 49.52
N GLU A 32 33.88 1.31 48.54
CA GLU A 32 32.98 2.32 47.96
C GLU A 32 33.18 2.38 46.45
N THR A 33 32.45 1.52 45.73
CA THR A 33 31.73 1.76 44.46
C THR A 33 31.33 0.40 43.90
N GLN A 34 30.66 -0.39 44.74
CA GLN A 34 29.75 -1.43 44.27
C GLN A 34 28.38 -1.09 44.87
N ALA A 35 27.93 0.15 44.60
CA ALA A 35 26.51 0.43 44.64
C ALA A 35 25.93 -0.28 43.42
N ASP A 36 25.21 -1.35 43.68
CA ASP A 36 24.12 -1.81 42.81
C ASP A 36 23.41 -0.58 42.24
N SER A 37 23.67 -0.24 40.98
CA SER A 37 22.89 0.76 40.24
C SER A 37 21.56 0.18 39.75
N SER A 38 21.12 -0.92 40.37
CA SER A 38 19.73 -1.05 40.79
C SER A 38 19.47 -0.05 41.92
N ALA A 39 19.63 1.25 41.66
CA ALA A 39 18.92 2.24 42.46
C ALA A 39 17.46 1.82 42.31
N GLU A 40 16.87 1.28 43.39
CA GLU A 40 15.44 1.01 43.46
C GLU A 40 14.79 2.35 43.11
N LEU A 41 14.39 2.49 41.83
CA LEU A 41 13.70 3.66 41.34
C LEU A 41 12.56 3.87 42.31
N SER A 42 12.61 4.97 43.06
CA SER A 42 11.64 5.22 44.12
C SER A 42 10.23 5.19 43.53
N ASP A 43 9.24 4.77 44.31
CA ASP A 43 7.84 4.73 43.85
C ASP A 43 7.37 6.09 43.32
N ASP A 44 7.91 7.18 43.86
CA ASP A 44 7.70 8.54 43.41
C ASP A 44 8.29 8.79 42.01
N THR A 45 9.51 8.31 41.74
CA THR A 45 10.13 8.38 40.41
C THR A 45 9.34 7.55 39.38
N TRP A 46 8.83 6.38 39.76
CA TRP A 46 7.93 5.60 38.89
C TRP A 46 6.57 6.27 38.70
N ALA A 47 6.05 6.97 39.70
CA ALA A 47 4.82 7.75 39.57
C ALA A 47 5.00 8.92 38.61
N GLU A 48 6.10 9.65 38.72
CA GLU A 48 6.47 10.73 37.80
C GLU A 48 6.68 10.21 36.37
N LEU A 49 7.44 9.12 36.18
CA LEU A 49 7.61 8.49 34.87
C LEU A 49 6.29 8.00 34.27
N ARG A 50 5.40 7.40 35.08
CA ARG A 50 4.07 6.99 34.61
C ARG A 50 3.21 8.18 34.24
N GLN A 51 3.23 9.25 35.03
CA GLN A 51 2.47 10.45 34.77
C GLN A 51 2.99 11.19 33.54
N ASP A 52 4.32 11.29 33.39
CA ASP A 52 4.98 11.82 32.20
C ASP A 52 4.61 10.99 30.97
N TRP A 53 4.74 9.66 31.06
CA TRP A 53 4.34 8.72 30.01
C TRP A 53 2.84 8.81 29.65
N GLN A 54 1.96 9.07 30.62
CA GLN A 54 0.52 9.28 30.37
C GLN A 54 0.19 10.68 29.85
N SER A 55 1.02 11.69 30.16
CA SER A 55 0.82 13.09 29.80
C SER A 55 1.41 13.47 28.44
N GLN A 56 2.19 12.56 27.84
CA GLN A 56 2.71 12.68 26.48
C GLN A 56 1.56 13.12 25.55
N PRO A 57 1.69 14.26 24.85
CA PRO A 57 0.67 14.74 23.94
C PRO A 57 0.68 13.88 22.67
N TYR A 58 0.11 12.68 22.72
CA TYR A 58 -0.12 11.90 21.51
C TYR A 58 -1.34 12.47 20.80
N GLN A 59 -1.14 13.09 19.64
CA GLN A 59 -2.24 13.33 18.72
C GLN A 59 -2.78 11.96 18.32
N LYS A 60 -3.90 11.55 18.93
CA LYS A 60 -4.63 10.34 18.54
C LYS A 60 -5.12 10.53 17.12
N VAL A 61 -4.28 10.25 16.14
CA VAL A 61 -4.75 9.83 14.83
C VAL A 61 -5.64 8.63 15.14
N ASP A 62 -6.94 8.74 14.88
CA ASP A 62 -7.87 7.66 15.15
C ASP A 62 -7.53 6.49 14.21
N VAL A 63 -6.62 5.63 14.67
CA VAL A 63 -6.11 4.47 13.95
C VAL A 63 -7.27 3.55 13.58
N GLN A 64 -8.30 3.46 14.42
CA GLN A 64 -9.49 2.67 14.14
C GLN A 64 -10.32 3.30 13.01
N ALA A 65 -10.50 4.61 13.00
CA ALA A 65 -11.12 5.30 11.87
C ALA A 65 -10.31 5.14 10.59
N LEU A 66 -8.98 5.24 10.64
CA LEU A 66 -8.11 5.02 9.47
C LEU A 66 -8.19 3.59 8.94
N LEU A 67 -8.18 2.58 9.82
CA LEU A 67 -8.32 1.18 9.45
C LEU A 67 -9.70 0.90 8.84
N THR A 68 -10.76 1.42 9.45
CA THR A 68 -12.15 1.29 8.95
C THR A 68 -12.30 1.96 7.59
N GLN A 69 -11.76 3.17 7.44
CA GLN A 69 -11.76 3.90 6.18
C GLN A 69 -10.98 3.16 5.09
N THR A 70 -9.81 2.61 5.43
CA THR A 70 -8.96 1.83 4.51
C THR A 70 -9.65 0.54 4.08
N ARG A 71 -10.32 -0.15 5.02
CA ARG A 71 -11.14 -1.34 4.72
C ARG A 71 -12.29 -1.00 3.77
N LYS A 72 -13.06 0.05 4.06
CA LYS A 72 -14.17 0.50 3.20
C LYS A 72 -13.67 0.86 1.80
N ARG A 73 -12.55 1.59 1.69
CA ARG A 73 -11.91 1.94 0.41
C ARG A 73 -11.50 0.69 -0.37
N THR A 74 -10.89 -0.27 0.31
CA THR A 74 -10.46 -1.54 -0.29
C THR A 74 -11.66 -2.35 -0.77
N PHE A 75 -12.76 -2.35 -0.03
CA PHE A 75 -14.01 -2.98 -0.45
C PHE A 75 -14.55 -2.34 -1.74
N TRP A 76 -14.69 -1.01 -1.79
CA TRP A 76 -15.15 -0.31 -3.00
C TRP A 76 -14.20 -0.54 -4.20
N ALA A 77 -12.90 -0.60 -3.97
CA ALA A 77 -11.94 -0.95 -5.01
C ALA A 77 -12.11 -2.40 -5.50
N LYS A 78 -12.37 -3.37 -4.62
CA LYS A 78 -12.67 -4.74 -5.06
C LYS A 78 -13.98 -4.81 -5.86
N PHE A 79 -15.00 -4.12 -5.38
CA PHE A 79 -16.31 -4.06 -6.04
C PHE A 79 -16.23 -3.46 -7.45
N LEU A 80 -15.56 -2.30 -7.60
CA LEU A 80 -15.35 -1.67 -8.92
C LEU A 80 -14.54 -2.55 -9.86
N LEU A 81 -13.51 -3.24 -9.34
CA LEU A 81 -12.74 -4.19 -10.14
C LEU A 81 -13.62 -5.34 -10.64
N ALA A 82 -14.49 -5.89 -9.79
CA ALA A 82 -15.41 -6.95 -10.17
C ALA A 82 -16.37 -6.49 -11.29
N ILE A 83 -16.87 -5.26 -11.22
CA ILE A 83 -17.70 -4.67 -12.28
C ILE A 83 -16.92 -4.57 -13.60
N ASN A 84 -15.67 -4.09 -13.57
CA ASN A 84 -14.87 -3.95 -14.79
C ASN A 84 -14.54 -5.31 -15.44
N ILE A 85 -14.27 -6.33 -14.62
CA ILE A 85 -14.10 -7.71 -15.08
C ILE A 85 -15.40 -8.21 -15.73
N LEU A 86 -16.54 -8.03 -15.06
CA LEU A 86 -17.84 -8.47 -15.58
C LEU A 86 -18.20 -7.76 -16.90
N ALA A 87 -17.97 -6.45 -16.99
CA ALA A 87 -18.18 -5.68 -18.22
C ALA A 87 -17.29 -6.18 -19.37
N THR A 88 -16.03 -6.53 -19.08
CA THR A 88 -15.11 -7.11 -20.07
C THR A 88 -15.61 -8.48 -20.56
N MET A 89 -16.09 -9.33 -19.64
CA MET A 89 -16.68 -10.62 -20.01
C MET A 89 -17.94 -10.44 -20.88
N ALA A 90 -18.78 -9.45 -20.56
CA ALA A 90 -19.95 -9.12 -21.35
C ALA A 90 -19.56 -8.67 -22.77
N PHE A 91 -18.54 -7.83 -22.93
CA PHE A 91 -18.05 -7.45 -24.26
C PHE A 91 -17.59 -8.66 -25.09
N ILE A 92 -16.85 -9.59 -24.48
CA ILE A 92 -16.42 -10.82 -25.16
C ILE A 92 -17.63 -11.62 -25.65
N VAL A 93 -18.64 -11.83 -24.79
CA VAL A 93 -19.87 -12.56 -25.15
C VAL A 93 -20.61 -11.86 -26.31
N VAL A 94 -20.78 -10.54 -26.24
CA VAL A 94 -21.48 -9.79 -27.29
C VAL A 94 -20.75 -9.88 -28.63
N VAL A 95 -19.42 -9.78 -28.64
CA VAL A 95 -18.61 -9.96 -29.86
C VAL A 95 -18.82 -11.36 -30.46
N ILE A 96 -18.80 -12.41 -29.64
CA ILE A 96 -19.01 -13.80 -30.10
C ILE A 96 -20.41 -13.95 -30.72
N VAL A 97 -21.45 -13.45 -30.03
CA VAL A 97 -22.84 -13.54 -30.52
C VAL A 97 -23.03 -12.78 -31.83
N LEU A 98 -22.48 -11.57 -31.95
CA LEU A 98 -22.53 -10.79 -33.20
C LEU A 98 -21.85 -11.52 -34.35
N TRP A 99 -20.72 -12.19 -34.07
CA TRP A 99 -20.00 -12.95 -35.08
C TRP A 99 -20.76 -14.20 -35.54
N MET A 100 -21.35 -14.95 -34.60
CA MET A 100 -22.19 -16.12 -34.90
C MET A 100 -23.43 -15.77 -35.73
N ASN A 101 -24.03 -14.61 -35.48
CA ASN A 101 -25.20 -14.12 -36.21
C ASN A 101 -24.86 -13.51 -37.57
N ASN A 102 -23.58 -13.52 -37.98
CA ASN A 102 -23.07 -12.94 -39.23
C ASN A 102 -23.62 -11.53 -39.50
N SER A 103 -23.58 -10.65 -38.49
CA SER A 103 -24.19 -9.33 -38.63
C SER A 103 -23.56 -8.53 -39.77
N GLN A 104 -24.41 -7.83 -40.53
CA GLN A 104 -23.97 -6.98 -41.63
C GLN A 104 -23.32 -5.68 -41.14
N ASP A 105 -23.53 -5.32 -39.88
CA ASP A 105 -22.92 -4.18 -39.23
C ASP A 105 -21.45 -4.45 -38.86
N LYS A 106 -20.58 -4.28 -39.86
CA LYS A 106 -19.13 -4.46 -39.71
C LYS A 106 -18.48 -3.36 -38.87
N ALA A 107 -19.09 -2.17 -38.80
CA ALA A 107 -18.57 -1.08 -37.97
C ALA A 107 -18.75 -1.38 -36.48
N THR A 108 -19.91 -1.88 -36.07
CA THR A 108 -20.12 -2.32 -34.68
C THR A 108 -19.23 -3.50 -34.32
N ILE A 109 -19.12 -4.53 -35.18
CA ILE A 109 -18.24 -5.68 -34.87
C ILE A 109 -16.78 -5.24 -34.68
N SER A 110 -16.24 -4.45 -35.62
CA SER A 110 -14.84 -3.99 -35.55
C SER A 110 -14.61 -3.11 -34.31
N TYR A 111 -15.48 -2.14 -34.05
CA TYR A 111 -15.40 -1.30 -32.87
C TYR A 111 -15.47 -2.10 -31.58
N LEU A 112 -16.43 -3.01 -31.46
CA LEU A 112 -16.61 -3.82 -30.25
C LEU A 112 -15.44 -4.79 -30.03
N THR A 113 -14.82 -5.27 -31.11
CA THR A 113 -13.59 -6.07 -31.05
C THR A 113 -12.43 -5.24 -30.50
N PHE A 114 -12.20 -4.04 -31.02
CA PHE A 114 -11.19 -3.12 -30.49
C PHE A 114 -11.47 -2.72 -29.04
N ALA A 115 -12.73 -2.45 -28.70
CA ALA A 115 -13.15 -2.13 -27.34
C ALA A 115 -12.92 -3.31 -26.40
N THR A 116 -13.18 -4.55 -26.83
CA THR A 116 -12.92 -5.76 -26.05
C THR A 116 -11.44 -5.93 -25.75
N ILE A 117 -10.57 -5.79 -26.77
CA ILE A 117 -9.11 -5.85 -26.59
C ILE A 117 -8.65 -4.75 -25.62
N GLY A 118 -9.12 -3.52 -25.83
CA GLY A 118 -8.83 -2.39 -24.94
C GLY A 118 -9.28 -2.63 -23.50
N SER A 119 -10.47 -3.21 -23.31
CA SER A 119 -11.04 -3.54 -22.00
C SER A 119 -10.22 -4.61 -21.27
N VAL A 120 -9.77 -5.66 -21.98
CA VAL A 120 -8.88 -6.69 -21.41
C VAL A 120 -7.55 -6.07 -20.95
N VAL A 121 -6.93 -5.23 -21.78
CA VAL A 121 -5.69 -4.53 -21.43
C VAL A 121 -5.90 -3.61 -20.22
N PHE A 122 -7.01 -2.87 -20.19
CA PHE A 122 -7.36 -1.98 -19.07
C PHE A 122 -7.51 -2.77 -17.76
N VAL A 123 -8.30 -3.85 -17.76
CA VAL A 123 -8.51 -4.70 -16.58
C VAL A 123 -7.21 -5.33 -16.12
N TYR A 124 -6.35 -5.79 -17.03
CA TYR A 124 -5.02 -6.31 -16.68
C TYR A 124 -4.20 -5.30 -15.87
N TYR A 125 -4.11 -4.05 -16.34
CA TYR A 125 -3.37 -3.01 -15.63
C TYR A 125 -4.06 -2.58 -14.33
N GLU A 126 -5.39 -2.52 -14.29
CA GLU A 126 -6.14 -2.25 -13.07
C GLU A 126 -5.83 -3.29 -11.98
N ILE A 127 -5.89 -4.58 -12.33
CA ILE A 127 -5.55 -5.69 -11.45
C ILE A 127 -4.09 -5.54 -10.98
N LYS A 128 -3.16 -5.27 -11.88
CA LYS A 128 -1.72 -5.12 -11.54
C LYS A 128 -1.48 -4.00 -10.53
N ILE A 129 -2.10 -2.82 -10.72
CA ILE A 129 -1.97 -1.68 -9.81
C ILE A 129 -2.57 -2.00 -8.44
N ARG A 130 -3.75 -2.63 -8.40
CA ARG A 130 -4.47 -2.90 -7.15
C ARG A 130 -3.87 -4.07 -6.36
N LEU A 131 -3.44 -5.14 -7.04
CA LEU A 131 -2.76 -6.26 -6.38
C LEU A 131 -1.43 -5.84 -5.74
N LYS A 132 -0.65 -4.98 -6.40
CA LYS A 132 0.60 -4.45 -5.82
C LYS A 132 0.34 -3.76 -4.47
N ALA A 133 -0.75 -3.01 -4.37
CA ALA A 133 -1.14 -2.35 -3.14
C ALA A 133 -1.71 -3.32 -2.10
N TRP A 134 -2.62 -4.22 -2.49
CA TRP A 134 -3.26 -5.16 -1.57
C TRP A 134 -2.29 -6.17 -0.96
N LYS A 135 -1.28 -6.62 -1.70
CA LYS A 135 -0.22 -7.51 -1.16
C LYS A 135 0.62 -6.83 -0.08
N GLN A 136 0.66 -5.51 -0.06
CA GLN A 136 1.50 -4.73 0.84
C GLN A 136 0.73 -4.16 2.04
N ILE A 137 -0.59 -4.34 2.09
CA ILE A 137 -1.43 -3.88 3.20
C ILE A 137 -1.51 -5.00 4.24
N SER A 138 -0.98 -4.74 5.42
CA SER A 138 -1.11 -5.61 6.59
C SER A 138 -2.26 -5.16 7.50
N ALA A 139 -2.75 -6.03 8.38
CA ALA A 139 -3.80 -5.67 9.35
C ALA A 139 -3.25 -5.08 10.66
N SER A 140 -1.93 -4.91 10.79
CA SER A 140 -1.31 -4.38 12.01
C SER A 140 -1.65 -2.89 12.21
N PRO A 141 -2.06 -2.49 13.42
CA PRO A 141 -2.30 -1.09 13.78
C PRO A 141 -1.07 -0.19 13.56
N ASP A 142 0.13 -0.72 13.82
CA ASP A 142 1.41 0.00 13.69
C ASP A 142 1.74 0.35 12.23
N LEU A 143 1.07 -0.32 11.28
CA LEU A 143 1.24 -0.09 9.84
C LEU A 143 0.04 0.65 9.23
N ALA A 144 -0.94 1.08 10.02
CA ALA A 144 -2.19 1.68 9.53
C ALA A 144 -1.95 2.91 8.63
N ILE A 145 -1.05 3.82 9.04
CA ILE A 145 -0.71 5.02 8.26
C ILE A 145 -0.02 4.65 6.94
N LYS A 146 0.98 3.76 7.00
CA LYS A 146 1.69 3.25 5.81
C LYS A 146 0.76 2.55 4.83
N ASN A 147 -0.22 1.79 5.35
CA ASN A 147 -1.24 1.11 4.57
C ASN A 147 -2.22 2.11 3.93
N ALA A 148 -2.61 3.17 4.65
CA ALA A 148 -3.45 4.25 4.12
C ALA A 148 -2.75 5.01 2.97
N ILE A 149 -1.46 5.34 3.14
CA ILE A 149 -0.63 6.00 2.10
C ILE A 149 -0.57 5.14 0.83
N LYS A 150 -0.21 3.85 0.96
CA LYS A 150 -0.17 2.91 -0.19
C LYS A 150 -1.54 2.75 -0.86
N GLY A 151 -2.62 2.75 -0.08
CA GLY A 151 -3.97 2.71 -0.61
C GLY A 151 -4.31 3.95 -1.44
N ILE A 152 -3.91 5.14 -0.98
CA ILE A 152 -4.09 6.39 -1.72
C ILE A 152 -3.21 6.41 -2.99
N GLU A 153 -1.95 6.00 -2.91
CA GLU A 153 -1.05 5.93 -4.06
C GLU A 153 -1.57 4.99 -5.16
N SER A 154 -2.06 3.81 -4.76
CA SER A 154 -2.74 2.87 -5.67
C SER A 154 -3.94 3.51 -6.36
N SER A 155 -4.75 4.26 -5.61
CA SER A 155 -5.91 4.98 -6.17
C SER A 155 -5.50 6.06 -7.15
N ILE A 156 -4.41 6.80 -6.89
CA ILE A 156 -3.88 7.82 -7.81
C ILE A 156 -3.39 7.17 -9.10
N ASN A 157 -2.65 6.06 -9.01
CA ASN A 157 -2.19 5.33 -10.18
C ASN A 157 -3.35 4.76 -11.01
N TYR A 158 -4.39 4.26 -10.36
CA TYR A 158 -5.63 3.85 -11.03
C TYR A 158 -6.32 5.03 -11.74
N ILE A 159 -6.45 6.18 -11.06
CA ILE A 159 -7.04 7.39 -11.65
C ILE A 159 -6.23 7.88 -12.87
N ARG A 160 -4.89 7.79 -12.82
CA ARG A 160 -4.03 8.09 -13.98
C ARG A 160 -4.31 7.15 -15.14
N LEU A 161 -4.45 5.85 -14.88
CA LEU A 161 -4.83 4.87 -15.89
C LEU A 161 -6.18 5.23 -16.53
N THR A 162 -7.20 5.52 -15.73
CA THR A 162 -8.53 5.94 -16.23
C THR A 162 -8.46 7.20 -17.09
N LYS A 163 -7.68 8.21 -16.68
CA LYS A 163 -7.49 9.44 -17.47
C LYS A 163 -6.82 9.15 -18.81
N PHE A 164 -5.82 8.28 -18.82
CA PHE A 164 -5.16 7.85 -20.05
C PHE A 164 -6.13 7.09 -20.97
N SER A 165 -6.95 6.21 -20.41
CA SER A 165 -8.00 5.53 -21.17
C SER A 165 -9.03 6.50 -21.77
N CYS A 166 -9.41 7.57 -21.07
CA CYS A 166 -10.28 8.62 -21.64
C CYS A 166 -9.68 9.24 -22.90
N TRP A 167 -8.37 9.50 -22.91
CA TRP A 167 -7.66 10.03 -24.07
C TRP A 167 -7.70 9.08 -25.26
N PHE A 168 -7.66 7.78 -25.03
CA PHE A 168 -7.81 6.77 -26.08
C PHE A 168 -9.26 6.65 -26.59
N LEU A 169 -10.24 6.84 -25.71
CA LEU A 169 -11.66 6.73 -26.05
C LEU A 169 -12.16 7.86 -26.96
N ILE A 170 -11.57 9.05 -26.91
CA ILE A 170 -11.95 10.18 -27.78
C ILE A 170 -11.78 9.85 -29.27
N PRO A 171 -10.56 9.50 -29.77
CA PRO A 171 -10.39 9.17 -31.18
C PRO A 171 -11.11 7.87 -31.56
N ALA A 172 -11.09 6.85 -30.69
CA ALA A 172 -11.77 5.58 -30.97
C ALA A 172 -13.30 5.75 -31.07
N GLY A 173 -13.91 6.50 -30.15
CA GLY A 173 -15.34 6.80 -30.17
C GLY A 173 -15.73 7.72 -31.33
N SER A 174 -14.90 8.72 -31.63
CA SER A 174 -15.16 9.63 -32.76
C SER A 174 -15.10 8.88 -34.10
N TRP A 175 -14.13 7.98 -34.27
CA TRP A 175 -14.05 7.09 -35.43
C TRP A 175 -15.30 6.24 -35.59
N TYR A 176 -15.77 5.60 -34.50
CA TYR A 176 -16.98 4.78 -34.52
C TYR A 176 -18.23 5.57 -34.95
N VAL A 177 -18.43 6.76 -34.38
CA VAL A 177 -19.57 7.62 -34.72
C VAL A 177 -19.57 7.98 -36.21
N ILE A 178 -18.40 8.32 -36.77
CA ILE A 178 -18.27 8.66 -38.19
C ILE A 178 -18.66 7.46 -39.05
N GLU A 179 -18.16 6.26 -38.74
CA GLU A 179 -18.44 5.07 -39.53
C GLU A 179 -19.90 4.63 -39.41
N MET A 180 -20.48 4.73 -38.21
CA MET A 180 -21.90 4.49 -37.96
C MET A 180 -22.81 5.43 -38.75
N ALA A 181 -22.43 6.70 -38.84
CA ALA A 181 -23.20 7.70 -39.56
C ALA A 181 -23.19 7.45 -41.08
N LYS A 182 -22.06 6.99 -41.64
CA LYS A 182 -21.99 6.58 -43.06
C LYS A 182 -22.89 5.39 -43.39
N GLN A 183 -23.08 4.46 -42.44
CA GLN A 183 -23.88 3.26 -42.67
C GLN A 183 -25.39 3.47 -42.48
N ASN A 184 -25.79 4.48 -41.70
CA ASN A 184 -27.18 4.65 -41.26
C ASN A 184 -27.82 5.99 -41.65
N ASP A 185 -27.14 6.83 -42.45
CA ASP A 185 -27.57 8.20 -42.81
C ASP A 185 -28.00 9.06 -41.60
N LYS A 186 -27.37 8.82 -40.44
CA LYS A 186 -27.66 9.54 -39.18
C LYS A 186 -26.79 10.78 -39.06
N SER A 187 -27.26 11.75 -38.28
CA SER A 187 -26.50 12.97 -37.98
C SER A 187 -25.19 12.66 -37.25
N ILE A 188 -24.07 12.88 -37.94
CA ILE A 188 -22.70 12.76 -37.40
C ILE A 188 -22.52 13.65 -36.17
N TRP A 189 -22.97 14.91 -36.27
CA TRP A 189 -22.74 15.93 -35.26
C TRP A 189 -23.36 15.57 -33.92
N PHE A 190 -24.57 15.01 -33.92
CA PHE A 190 -25.24 14.61 -32.69
C PHE A 190 -24.49 13.49 -31.96
N GLY A 191 -24.03 12.48 -32.70
CA GLY A 191 -23.22 11.39 -32.13
C GLY A 191 -21.89 11.87 -31.58
N LEU A 192 -21.20 12.78 -32.27
CA LEU A 192 -19.91 13.32 -31.84
C LEU A 192 -20.05 14.15 -30.56
N ILE A 193 -21.09 14.99 -30.48
CA ILE A 193 -21.36 15.79 -29.27
C ILE A 193 -21.61 14.86 -28.07
N ILE A 194 -22.51 13.88 -28.21
CA ILE A 194 -22.83 12.95 -27.11
C ILE A 194 -21.58 12.21 -26.65
N MET A 195 -20.80 11.66 -27.58
CA MET A 195 -19.60 10.88 -27.23
C MET A 195 -18.56 11.74 -26.51
N ASN A 196 -18.23 12.92 -27.05
CA ASN A 196 -17.21 13.79 -26.47
C ASN A 196 -17.64 14.40 -25.13
N VAL A 197 -18.92 14.80 -24.99
CA VAL A 197 -19.45 15.28 -23.71
C VAL A 197 -19.40 14.16 -22.66
N SER A 198 -19.78 12.93 -23.03
CA SER A 198 -19.75 11.79 -22.10
C SER A 198 -18.32 11.49 -21.61
N VAL A 199 -17.33 11.48 -22.51
CA VAL A 199 -15.92 11.30 -22.13
C VAL A 199 -15.41 12.50 -21.33
N GLY A 200 -15.81 13.72 -21.68
CA GLY A 200 -15.47 14.94 -20.94
C GLY A 200 -15.98 14.92 -19.49
N VAL A 201 -17.22 14.49 -19.28
CA VAL A 201 -17.80 14.31 -17.94
C VAL A 201 -17.05 13.23 -17.16
N MET A 202 -16.77 12.08 -17.78
CA MET A 202 -16.01 11.00 -17.15
C MET A 202 -14.60 11.46 -16.74
N TRP A 203 -13.91 12.19 -17.61
CA TRP A 203 -12.61 12.76 -17.33
C TRP A 203 -12.68 13.82 -16.21
N GLY A 204 -13.70 14.68 -16.23
CA GLY A 204 -13.93 15.72 -15.23
C GLY A 204 -14.13 15.14 -13.83
N ILE A 205 -15.03 14.16 -13.69
CA ILE A 205 -15.25 13.43 -12.42
C ILE A 205 -13.94 12.79 -11.95
N THR A 206 -13.24 12.10 -12.86
CA THR A 206 -11.94 11.46 -12.56
C THR A 206 -10.89 12.48 -12.13
N HIS A 207 -10.90 13.68 -12.70
CA HIS A 207 -10.00 14.77 -12.33
C HIS A 207 -10.28 15.29 -10.91
N LEU A 208 -11.56 15.47 -10.54
CA LEU A 208 -11.95 15.89 -9.19
C LEU A 208 -11.47 14.86 -8.14
N PHE A 209 -11.65 13.57 -8.41
CA PHE A 209 -11.12 12.51 -7.55
C PHE A 209 -9.59 12.52 -7.48
N HIS A 210 -8.89 12.80 -8.58
CA HIS A 210 -7.44 12.93 -8.58
C HIS A 210 -6.99 14.04 -7.62
N ARG A 211 -7.60 15.22 -7.72
CA ARG A 211 -7.24 16.37 -6.88
C ARG A 211 -7.50 16.07 -5.40
N LYS A 212 -8.67 15.49 -5.09
CA LYS A 212 -9.00 15.06 -3.73
C LYS A 212 -7.98 14.06 -3.17
N ARG A 213 -7.55 13.08 -3.96
CA ARG A 213 -6.59 12.06 -3.52
C ARG A 213 -5.20 12.60 -3.28
N LYS A 214 -4.74 13.57 -4.07
CA LYS A 214 -3.46 14.25 -3.82
C LYS A 214 -3.50 15.02 -2.50
N MET A 215 -4.57 15.80 -2.27
CA MET A 215 -4.73 16.54 -1.00
C MET A 215 -4.75 15.61 0.22
N GLU A 216 -5.43 14.46 0.15
CA GLU A 216 -5.40 13.47 1.22
C GLU A 216 -4.00 12.88 1.45
N LEU A 217 -3.23 12.66 0.39
CA LEU A 217 -1.85 12.17 0.48
C LEU A 217 -0.94 13.20 1.14
N ASP A 218 -1.00 14.45 0.69
CA ASP A 218 -0.16 15.55 1.19
C ASP A 218 -0.44 15.80 2.68
N LYS A 219 -1.72 15.71 3.10
CA LYS A 219 -2.11 15.83 4.51
C LYS A 219 -1.53 14.70 5.38
N LEU A 220 -1.53 13.46 4.89
CA LEU A 220 -0.99 12.33 5.65
C LEU A 220 0.54 12.33 5.73
N ILE A 221 1.20 12.81 4.67
CA ILE A 221 2.67 12.92 4.65
C ILE A 221 3.13 14.05 5.57
N SER A 222 2.48 15.22 5.52
CA SER A 222 2.80 16.35 6.41
C SER A 222 2.60 16.01 7.90
N SER A 223 1.51 15.32 8.25
CA SER A 223 1.29 14.87 9.63
C SER A 223 2.31 13.83 10.10
N LEU A 224 2.93 13.09 9.17
CA LEU A 224 3.97 12.11 9.51
C LEU A 224 5.31 12.81 9.73
N SER A 225 5.66 13.78 8.88
CA SER A 225 6.93 14.52 9.02
C SER A 225 6.99 15.37 10.28
N GLU A 226 5.85 15.90 10.75
CA GLU A 226 5.76 16.68 11.99
C GLU A 226 6.10 15.80 13.22
N HIS A 227 5.70 14.53 13.19
CA HIS A 227 5.98 13.56 14.25
C HIS A 227 7.42 13.03 14.24
N ASP A 228 8.11 13.00 13.09
CA ASP A 228 9.51 12.55 13.02
C ASP A 228 10.52 13.64 13.47
N THR A 229 10.06 14.89 13.68
CA THR A 229 10.88 16.04 14.08
C THR A 229 10.74 16.46 15.54
N GLU A 230 9.81 15.87 16.29
CA GLU A 230 9.67 16.00 17.75
C GLU A 230 10.35 14.83 18.47
#